data_AF-A0A8B9PKN7-F1
#
_entry.id   AF-A0A8B9PKN7-F1
#
_cell.length_a   1.000
_cell.length_b   1.000
_cell.length_c   1.000
_cell.angle_alpha   90.00
_cell.angle_beta   90.00
_cell.angle_gamma   90.00
#
_symmetry.space_group_name_H-M   'P 1'
#
loop_
_entity.id
_entity.type
_entity.pdbx_description
1 polymer ?
#
loop_
_entity_poly.entity_id
_entity_poly.type
_entity_poly.pdbx_seq_one_letter_code
_entity_poly.pdbx_strand_id
1 'polypeptide(L)'
;SIESRVIPLFKLFSHSNLGAHEIREIRQFHFTGWPDHGVPYHATGLLGFVRQVKSKSPPNAGPLVVHCSAGAGRTGCFIVIDIMLDMAEREGVVDIYNCVRELRSRRVNMVQTEVLLIYGNIAIRFARKGIILAHRTRAPW
;
A
#
# COMPACT_ATOMS: atom_id res chain seq x y z
N SER A 1 -18.20 8.69 10.49
CA SER A 1 -16.77 9.02 10.27
C SER A 1 -16.12 7.87 9.51
N ILE A 2 -15.27 8.17 8.52
CA ILE A 2 -14.53 7.19 7.68
C ILE A 2 -13.53 6.35 8.51
N GLU A 3 -13.37 6.66 9.79
CA GLU A 3 -12.51 5.98 10.75
C GLU A 3 -13.00 4.58 11.20
N SER A 4 -14.24 4.18 10.87
CA SER A 4 -14.84 2.96 11.43
C SER A 4 -14.59 1.65 10.66
N ARG A 5 -13.69 1.61 9.67
CA ARG A 5 -13.46 0.39 8.83
C ARG A 5 -12.00 -0.02 8.67
N VAL A 6 -11.17 0.34 9.64
CA VAL A 6 -9.93 -0.41 9.88
C VAL A 6 -10.21 -1.27 11.10
N ILE A 7 -10.26 -2.58 10.92
CA ILE A 7 -10.21 -3.49 12.07
C ILE A 7 -8.72 -3.77 12.25
N PRO A 8 -8.01 -3.08 13.16
CA PRO A 8 -6.74 -3.59 13.63
C PRO A 8 -7.09 -4.87 14.38
N LEU A 9 -6.91 -6.02 13.72
CA LEU A 9 -6.92 -7.27 14.45
C LEU A 9 -5.60 -7.29 15.22
N PHE A 10 -5.60 -6.69 16.41
CA PHE A 10 -4.51 -6.81 17.36
C PHE A 10 -4.47 -8.26 17.82
N LYS A 11 -3.69 -9.08 17.13
CA LYS A 11 -3.52 -10.48 17.49
C LYS A 11 -2.04 -10.70 17.75
N LEU A 12 -1.68 -10.60 19.02
CA LEU A 12 -0.34 -10.89 19.51
C LEU A 12 -0.13 -12.40 19.39
N PHE A 13 0.82 -12.82 18.56
CA PHE A 13 1.18 -14.23 18.41
C PHE A 13 2.60 -14.42 18.94
N SER A 14 2.76 -15.12 20.06
CA SER A 14 4.07 -15.61 20.47
C SER A 14 4.47 -16.80 19.59
N HIS A 15 5.60 -16.70 18.88
CA HIS A 15 6.15 -17.80 18.11
C HIS A 15 7.46 -18.26 18.72
N SER A 16 7.47 -19.41 19.40
CA SER A 16 8.69 -20.05 19.86
C SER A 16 9.31 -20.87 18.74
N ASN A 17 10.50 -20.48 18.26
CA ASN A 17 11.31 -21.37 17.44
C ASN A 17 11.76 -22.55 18.31
N LEU A 18 11.72 -23.79 17.78
CA LEU A 18 12.27 -24.97 18.44
C LEU A 18 13.77 -24.73 18.72
N GLY A 19 14.10 -24.29 19.94
CA GLY A 19 15.46 -23.97 20.39
C GLY A 19 15.70 -22.52 20.84
N ALA A 20 14.79 -21.57 20.57
CA ALA A 20 14.91 -20.18 21.04
C ALA A 20 13.61 -19.73 21.73
N HIS A 21 13.70 -19.40 23.02
CA HIS A 21 12.64 -18.76 23.80
C HIS A 21 12.46 -17.29 23.40
N GLU A 22 12.31 -17.01 22.10
CA GLU A 22 12.08 -15.67 21.59
C GLU A 22 10.58 -15.47 21.39
N ILE A 23 9.99 -14.51 22.12
CA ILE A 23 8.60 -14.10 21.90
C ILE A 23 8.63 -12.94 20.90
N ARG A 24 7.97 -13.11 19.76
CA ARG A 24 7.77 -12.03 18.78
C ARG A 24 6.37 -11.46 18.88
N GLU A 25 6.23 -10.15 18.68
CA GLU A 25 4.93 -9.51 18.49
C GLU A 25 4.62 -9.43 16.99
N ILE A 26 3.41 -9.83 16.60
CA ILE A 26 2.92 -9.69 15.22
C ILE A 26 1.71 -8.76 15.24
N ARG A 27 1.69 -7.77 14.34
CA ARG A 27 0.56 -6.85 14.16
C ARG A 27 -0.05 -7.05 12.78
N GLN A 28 -1.32 -7.44 12.74
CA GLN A 28 -2.07 -7.64 11.50
C GLN A 28 -3.05 -6.47 11.28
N PHE A 29 -2.99 -5.88 10.09
CA PHE A 29 -3.88 -4.80 9.69
C PHE A 29 -4.79 -5.27 8.56
N HIS A 30 -6.10 -5.11 8.73
CA HIS A 30 -7.08 -5.52 7.73
C HIS A 30 -7.86 -4.32 7.22
N PHE A 31 -7.71 -4.03 5.93
CA PHE A 31 -8.49 -3.04 5.22
C PHE A 31 -9.81 -3.64 4.72
N THR A 32 -10.93 -3.30 5.36
CA THR A 32 -12.27 -3.80 5.01
C THR A 32 -13.06 -2.83 4.12
N GLY A 33 -12.43 -1.74 3.68
CA GLY A 33 -13.03 -0.74 2.79
C GLY A 33 -12.96 -1.09 1.30
N TRP A 34 -12.41 -2.25 0.93
CA TRP A 34 -12.33 -2.69 -0.46
C TRP A 34 -13.63 -3.40 -0.88
N PRO A 35 -14.31 -2.99 -1.96
CA PRO A 35 -15.54 -3.64 -2.41
C PRO A 35 -15.29 -5.06 -2.94
N ASP A 36 -16.33 -5.89 -2.99
CA ASP A 36 -16.22 -7.25 -3.55
C ASP A 36 -15.92 -7.20 -5.06
N HIS A 37 -16.48 -6.22 -5.76
CA HIS A 37 -16.24 -5.97 -7.18
C HIS A 37 -15.57 -4.61 -7.41
N GLY A 38 -14.51 -4.61 -8.23
CA GLY A 38 -13.81 -3.40 -8.65
C GLY A 38 -12.96 -2.75 -7.55
N VAL A 39 -13.01 -1.42 -7.50
CA VAL A 39 -12.15 -0.59 -6.65
C VAL A 39 -12.94 0.41 -5.80
N PRO A 40 -12.40 0.85 -4.65
CA PRO A 40 -12.99 1.96 -3.90
C PRO A 40 -13.11 3.21 -4.78
N TYR A 41 -14.30 3.83 -4.80
CA TYR A 41 -14.55 5.07 -5.55
C TYR A 41 -13.66 6.23 -5.08
N HIS A 42 -13.30 6.24 -3.80
CA HIS A 42 -12.39 7.22 -3.21
C HIS A 42 -11.17 6.54 -2.58
N ALA A 43 -9.97 7.02 -2.94
CA ALA A 43 -8.71 6.54 -2.37
C ALA A 43 -8.48 6.99 -0.91
N THR A 44 -9.31 7.86 -0.35
CA THR A 44 -9.12 8.46 1.00
C THR A 44 -8.96 7.40 2.09
N GLY A 45 -9.83 6.39 2.12
CA GLY A 45 -9.78 5.34 3.13
C GLY A 45 -8.50 4.50 3.01
N LEU A 46 -8.10 4.14 1.79
CA LEU A 46 -6.89 3.37 1.54
C LEU A 46 -5.62 4.18 1.90
N LEU A 47 -5.57 5.47 1.54
CA LEU A 47 -4.47 6.36 1.92
C LEU A 47 -4.35 6.51 3.44
N GLY A 48 -5.47 6.64 4.15
CA GLY A 48 -5.49 6.68 5.61
C GLY A 48 -4.99 5.37 6.22
N PHE A 49 -5.41 4.23 5.67
CA PHE A 49 -4.95 2.91 6.09
C PHE A 49 -3.45 2.74 5.92
N VAL A 50 -2.88 3.05 4.75
CA VAL A 50 -1.43 2.95 4.50
C VAL A 50 -0.64 3.80 5.49
N ARG A 51 -1.06 5.05 5.74
CA ARG A 51 -0.43 5.92 6.75
C ARG A 51 -0.47 5.33 8.15
N GLN A 52 -1.59 4.73 8.53
CA GLN A 52 -1.74 4.11 9.85
C GLN A 52 -0.87 2.86 10.01
N VAL A 53 -0.76 2.03 8.97
CA VAL A 53 0.15 0.87 8.97
C VAL A 53 1.60 1.35 9.13
N LYS A 54 1.99 2.37 8.35
CA LYS A 54 3.34 2.95 8.40
C LYS A 54 3.67 3.53 9.78
N SER A 55 2.77 4.31 10.37
CA SER A 55 2.98 4.91 11.70
C SER A 55 3.04 3.88 12.83
N LYS A 56 2.49 2.68 12.63
CA LYS A 56 2.49 1.59 13.62
C LYS A 56 3.53 0.51 13.31
N SER A 57 4.34 0.67 12.26
CA SER A 57 5.41 -0.27 11.91
C SER A 57 6.68 0.06 12.70
N PRO A 58 7.26 -0.88 13.48
CA PRO A 58 8.51 -0.62 14.19
C PRO A 58 9.66 -0.37 13.20
N PRO A 59 10.59 0.56 13.48
CA PRO A 59 11.74 0.82 12.62
C PRO A 59 12.69 -0.38 12.51
N ASN A 60 12.73 -1.23 13.54
CA ASN A 60 13.59 -2.42 13.61
C ASN A 60 12.86 -3.70 13.18
N ALA A 61 11.65 -3.60 12.63
CA ALA A 61 10.93 -4.76 12.11
C ALA A 61 11.54 -5.22 10.78
N GLY A 62 11.38 -6.52 10.48
CA GLY A 62 11.63 -7.04 9.14
C GLY A 62 10.64 -6.46 8.11
N PRO A 63 10.75 -6.88 6.83
CA PRO A 63 9.87 -6.42 5.77
C PRO A 63 8.38 -6.63 6.10
N LEU A 64 7.55 -5.64 5.79
CA LEU A 64 6.11 -5.75 5.95
C LEU A 64 5.55 -6.84 5.03
N VAL A 65 4.81 -7.80 5.61
CA VAL A 65 4.08 -8.80 4.84
C VAL A 65 2.72 -8.22 4.41
N VAL A 66 2.49 -8.13 3.10
CA VAL A 66 1.24 -7.62 2.52
C VAL A 66 0.62 -8.69 1.63
N HIS A 67 -0.64 -9.03 1.86
CA HIS A 67 -1.34 -10.03 1.05
C HIS A 67 -2.78 -9.62 0.73
N CYS A 68 -3.35 -10.28 -0.27
CA CYS A 68 -4.79 -10.27 -0.56
C CYS A 68 -5.24 -11.72 -0.79
N SER A 69 -5.83 -12.02 -1.95
CA SER A 69 -6.06 -13.39 -2.43
C SER A 69 -4.83 -13.88 -3.22
N ALA A 70 -4.63 -13.40 -4.46
CA ALA A 70 -3.47 -13.78 -5.30
C ALA A 70 -2.14 -13.08 -4.93
N GLY A 71 -2.19 -12.07 -4.05
CA GLY A 71 -1.01 -11.30 -3.66
C GLY A 71 -0.42 -10.47 -4.79
N ALA A 72 -1.26 -9.88 -5.64
CA ALA A 72 -0.84 -9.15 -6.85
C ALA A 72 -1.58 -7.82 -7.06
N GLY A 73 -2.92 -7.84 -7.16
CA GLY A 73 -3.74 -6.64 -7.38
C GLY A 73 -3.75 -5.66 -6.19
N ARG A 74 -4.56 -5.95 -5.15
CA ARG A 74 -4.68 -5.11 -3.94
C ARG A 74 -3.36 -4.96 -3.19
N THR A 75 -2.56 -6.03 -3.15
CA THR A 75 -1.19 -6.02 -2.60
C THR A 75 -0.30 -5.03 -3.33
N GLY A 76 -0.24 -5.09 -4.67
CA GLY A 76 0.53 -4.12 -5.45
C GLY A 76 0.03 -2.69 -5.28
N CYS A 77 -1.29 -2.50 -5.19
CA CYS A 77 -1.88 -1.19 -4.91
C CYS A 77 -1.37 -0.60 -3.60
N PHE A 78 -1.41 -1.38 -2.51
CA PHE A 78 -0.87 -0.96 -1.21
C PHE A 78 0.61 -0.59 -1.30
N ILE A 79 1.44 -1.45 -1.90
CA ILE A 79 2.90 -1.26 -1.98
C ILE A 79 3.25 -0.01 -2.78
N VAL A 80 2.62 0.21 -3.94
CA VAL A 80 2.87 1.43 -4.73
C VAL A 80 2.51 2.69 -3.94
N ILE A 81 1.37 2.69 -3.24
CA ILE A 81 0.94 3.86 -2.46
C ILE A 81 1.92 4.17 -1.34
N ASP A 82 2.41 3.15 -0.64
CA ASP A 82 3.41 3.32 0.42
C ASP A 82 4.72 3.93 -0.11
N ILE A 83 5.23 3.42 -1.23
CA ILE A 83 6.40 3.96 -1.91
C ILE A 83 6.17 5.41 -2.36
N MET A 84 5.03 5.70 -2.98
CA MET A 84 4.70 7.06 -3.44
C MET A 84 4.58 8.07 -2.30
N LEU A 85 4.07 7.65 -1.14
CA LEU A 85 4.01 8.52 0.03
C LEU A 85 5.43 8.89 0.50
N ASP A 86 6.37 7.93 0.48
CA ASP A 86 7.78 8.20 0.78
C ASP A 86 8.45 9.12 -0.24
N MET A 87 8.23 8.87 -1.54
CA MET A 87 8.80 9.72 -2.59
C MET A 87 8.26 11.15 -2.49
N ALA A 88 6.95 11.31 -2.26
CA ALA A 88 6.33 12.61 -2.11
C ALA A 88 6.88 13.37 -0.88
N GLU A 89 7.12 12.68 0.23
CA GLU A 89 7.63 13.29 1.46
C GLU A 89 9.11 13.67 1.37
N ARG A 90 9.94 12.83 0.73
CA ARG A 90 11.40 13.02 0.66
C ARG A 90 11.85 13.89 -0.51
N GLU A 91 11.20 13.74 -1.66
CA GLU A 91 11.66 14.30 -2.93
C GLU A 91 10.69 15.32 -3.52
N GLY A 92 9.45 15.38 -3.03
CA GLY A 92 8.41 16.22 -3.63
C GLY A 92 7.97 15.74 -5.01
N VAL A 93 8.33 14.51 -5.40
CA VAL A 93 8.08 13.90 -6.70
C VAL A 93 7.46 12.51 -6.50
N VAL A 94 6.60 12.07 -7.41
CA VAL A 94 6.13 10.67 -7.46
C VAL A 94 6.19 10.12 -8.87
N ASP A 95 6.55 8.84 -9.00
CA ASP A 95 6.61 8.12 -10.27
C ASP A 95 5.87 6.77 -10.17
N ILE A 96 4.58 6.81 -10.49
CA ILE A 96 3.72 5.63 -10.45
C ILE A 96 4.17 4.59 -11.48
N TYR A 97 4.51 5.05 -12.68
CA TYR A 97 4.77 4.17 -13.81
C TYR A 97 6.02 3.33 -13.55
N ASN A 98 7.13 3.97 -13.19
CA ASN A 98 8.35 3.25 -12.89
C ASN A 98 8.20 2.39 -11.64
N CYS A 99 7.49 2.86 -10.61
CA CYS A 99 7.20 2.04 -9.43
C CYS A 99 6.46 0.74 -9.80
N VAL A 100 5.39 0.82 -10.60
CA VAL A 100 4.65 -0.37 -11.07
C VAL A 100 5.53 -1.27 -11.95
N ARG A 101 6.33 -0.70 -12.85
CA ARG A 101 7.26 -1.43 -13.73
C ARG A 101 8.27 -2.24 -12.92
N GLU A 102 8.88 -1.63 -11.90
CA GLU A 102 9.82 -2.29 -10.99
C GLU A 102 9.14 -3.36 -10.12
N LEU A 103 7.89 -3.16 -9.69
CA LEU A 103 7.18 -4.23 -8.98
C LEU A 103 6.90 -5.44 -9.88
N ARG A 104 6.55 -5.19 -11.14
CA ARG A 104 6.30 -6.26 -12.12
C ARG A 104 7.56 -7.03 -12.50
N SER A 105 8.75 -6.42 -12.41
CA SER A 105 10.03 -7.14 -12.62
C SER A 105 10.35 -8.12 -11.48
N ARG A 106 9.83 -7.86 -10.26
CA ARG A 106 10.05 -8.70 -9.07
C ARG A 106 8.98 -9.77 -8.88
N ARG A 107 7.73 -9.50 -9.27
CA ARG A 107 6.62 -10.45 -9.19
C ARG A 107 5.65 -10.23 -10.34
N VAL A 108 5.33 -11.30 -11.05
CA VAL A 108 4.40 -11.25 -12.18
C VAL A 108 3.03 -10.73 -11.73
N ASN A 109 2.35 -10.01 -12.62
CA ASN A 109 0.99 -9.49 -12.43
C ASN A 109 0.80 -8.50 -11.27
N MET A 110 1.88 -7.95 -10.70
CA MET A 110 1.76 -6.87 -9.73
C MET A 110 1.00 -5.70 -10.32
N VAL A 111 -0.01 -5.22 -9.57
CA VAL A 111 -0.91 -4.15 -9.97
C VAL A 111 -1.73 -4.52 -11.22
N GLN A 112 -2.87 -5.18 -10.99
CA GLN A 112 -3.80 -5.62 -12.04
C GLN A 112 -4.63 -4.44 -12.57
N THR A 113 -5.13 -4.54 -13.80
CA THR A 113 -5.80 -3.44 -14.54
C THR A 113 -6.97 -2.81 -13.77
N GLU A 114 -7.72 -3.62 -13.03
CA GLU A 114 -8.84 -3.15 -12.21
C GLU A 114 -8.42 -2.12 -11.15
N VAL A 115 -7.20 -2.22 -10.58
CA VAL A 115 -6.74 -1.31 -9.53
C VAL A 115 -6.14 -0.01 -10.05
N LEU A 116 -5.98 0.12 -11.38
CA LEU A 116 -5.30 1.26 -11.99
C LEU A 116 -6.03 2.59 -11.79
N LEU A 117 -7.37 2.56 -11.73
CA LEU A 117 -8.22 3.75 -11.54
C LEU A 117 -7.98 4.45 -10.20
N ILE A 118 -7.50 3.72 -9.19
CA ILE A 118 -7.15 4.29 -7.88
C ILE A 118 -6.00 5.29 -8.04
N TYR A 119 -5.04 5.02 -8.92
CA TYR A 119 -3.87 5.88 -9.10
C TYR A 119 -4.21 7.22 -9.72
N GLY A 120 -5.23 7.30 -10.60
CA GLY A 120 -5.71 8.57 -11.13
C GLY A 120 -6.18 9.52 -10.01
N ASN A 121 -7.01 9.00 -9.10
CA ASN A 121 -7.48 9.75 -7.94
C ASN A 121 -6.34 10.20 -7.02
N ILE A 122 -5.33 9.33 -6.82
CA ILE A 122 -4.17 9.62 -5.97
C ILE A 122 -3.25 10.67 -6.63
N ALA A 123 -2.99 10.55 -7.93
CA ALA A 123 -2.19 11.50 -8.69
C ALA A 123 -2.78 12.92 -8.65
N ILE A 124 -4.10 13.05 -8.82
CA ILE A 124 -4.80 14.34 -8.68
C ILE A 124 -4.58 14.94 -7.29
N ARG A 125 -4.65 14.12 -6.23
CA ARG A 125 -4.42 14.59 -4.85
C ARG A 125 -2.98 15.05 -4.62
N PHE A 126 -2.00 14.34 -5.17
CA PHE A 126 -0.59 14.74 -5.10
C PHE A 126 -0.34 16.06 -5.85
N ALA A 127 -0.85 16.18 -7.07
CA ALA A 127 -0.72 17.41 -7.86
C ALA A 127 -1.35 18.64 -7.15
N ARG A 128 -2.51 18.48 -6.51
CA ARG A 128 -3.14 19.55 -5.70
C ARG A 128 -2.34 19.97 -4.48
N LYS A 129 -1.39 19.14 -4.04
CA LYS A 129 -0.44 19.43 -2.95
C LYS A 129 0.90 19.97 -3.46
N GLY A 130 1.03 20.24 -4.76
CA GLY A 130 2.28 20.71 -5.36
C GLY A 130 3.33 19.61 -5.58
N ILE A 131 2.98 18.34 -5.41
CA ILE A 131 3.88 17.21 -5.66
C ILE A 131 3.97 16.95 -7.16
N ILE A 132 5.19 16.84 -7.66
CA ILE A 132 5.50 16.66 -9.08
C ILE A 132 5.20 15.21 -9.50
N LEU A 133 4.54 15.03 -10.64
CA LEU A 133 4.33 13.72 -11.25
C LEU A 133 5.41 13.51 -12.33
N ALA A 134 6.37 12.64 -12.10
CA ALA A 134 7.58 12.51 -12.93
C ALA A 134 7.28 12.08 -14.38
N HIS A 135 6.32 11.17 -14.58
CA HIS A 135 5.93 10.70 -15.91
C HIS A 135 4.71 11.47 -16.44
N ARG A 136 4.97 12.63 -17.04
CA ARG A 136 3.98 13.36 -17.85
C ARG A 136 4.26 13.19 -19.35
N THR A 137 4.48 11.97 -19.81
CA THR A 137 4.63 11.66 -21.24
C THR A 137 4.01 10.30 -21.57
N ARG A 138 2.87 10.35 -22.28
CA ARG A 138 2.23 9.27 -23.05
C ARG A 138 2.21 7.89 -22.40
N ALA A 139 1.16 7.59 -21.64
CA ALA A 139 0.78 6.20 -21.46
C ALA A 139 -0.20 5.80 -22.58
N PRO A 140 0.10 4.77 -23.38
CA PRO A 140 -0.94 3.89 -23.88
C PRO A 140 -1.30 2.96 -22.71
N TRP A 141 -2.25 3.37 -21.89
CA TRP A 141 -2.97 2.42 -21.05
C TRP A 141 -4.06 1.79 -21.91
#